data_AF-A0A7S1FVB3-F1
#
_entry.id   AF-A0A7S1FVB3-F1
#
_cell.length_a   1.000
_cell.length_b   1.000
_cell.length_c   1.000
_cell.angle_alpha   90.00
_cell.angle_beta   90.00
_cell.angle_gamma   90.00
#
_symmetry.space_group_name_H-M   'P 1'
#
loop_
_entity.id
_entity.type
_entity.pdbx_description
1 polymer ?
#
loop_
_entity_poly.entity_id
_entity_poly.type
_entity_poly.pdbx_seq_one_letter_code
_entity_poly.pdbx_strand_id
1 'polypeptide(L)'
;MNWVGRINCDGPSDKGPSRIFPSSNLDTAGLIHFFSQEFGFDAEETIAIMGAHTIGVLNRRNSGFDGPGGWTPNNFLLDNGYFNGLINQKWNQKRSKNGDLSNISDQFQWERGKDGPNDNSILLNVDVAIVNDI
;
A
#
# COMPACT_ATOMS: atom_id res chain seq x y z
N MET A 1 -8.01 25.83 30.39
CA MET A 1 -7.13 24.90 29.64
C MET A 1 -7.08 25.38 28.21
N ASN A 2 -5.89 25.63 27.67
CA ASN A 2 -5.74 25.94 26.25
C ASN A 2 -5.53 24.61 25.52
N TRP A 3 -6.47 24.22 24.67
CA TRP A 3 -6.30 23.04 23.82
C TRP A 3 -5.32 23.37 22.70
N VAL A 4 -4.28 22.55 22.57
CA VAL A 4 -3.34 22.58 21.44
C VAL A 4 -3.65 21.38 20.57
N GLY A 5 -3.91 21.58 19.28
CA GLY A 5 -4.16 20.46 18.37
C GLY A 5 -5.07 20.78 17.19
N ARG A 6 -5.28 19.77 16.35
CA ARG A 6 -6.27 19.80 15.26
C ARG A 6 -7.66 19.91 15.88
N ILE A 7 -8.50 20.80 15.34
CA ILE A 7 -9.89 20.97 15.76
C ILE A 7 -10.75 19.92 15.06
N ASN A 8 -11.72 19.36 15.78
CA ASN A 8 -12.67 18.42 15.19
C ASN A 8 -13.54 19.12 14.14
N CYS A 9 -14.01 18.37 13.16
CA CYS A 9 -15.12 18.80 12.32
C CYS A 9 -16.42 18.84 13.17
N ASP A 10 -17.11 19.97 13.19
CA ASP A 10 -18.36 20.18 13.93
C ASP A 10 -19.61 19.73 13.14
N GLY A 11 -19.46 19.56 11.81
CA GLY A 11 -20.54 19.03 10.98
C GLY A 11 -20.13 18.61 9.57
N PRO A 12 -21.09 18.16 8.74
CA PRO A 12 -20.85 17.75 7.37
C PRO A 12 -20.26 18.86 6.48
N SER A 13 -20.47 20.14 6.83
CA SER A 13 -19.89 21.31 6.17
C SER A 13 -18.37 21.36 6.28
N ASP A 14 -17.81 20.74 7.32
CA ASP A 14 -16.38 20.79 7.62
C ASP A 14 -15.66 19.58 7.01
N LYS A 15 -16.40 18.74 6.27
CA LYS A 15 -15.80 17.70 5.45
C LYS A 15 -14.96 18.37 4.38
N GLY A 16 -13.70 17.96 4.29
CA GLY A 16 -12.86 18.30 3.16
C GLY A 16 -13.49 17.87 1.83
N PRO A 17 -13.03 18.43 0.70
CA PRO A 17 -13.50 18.02 -0.60
C PRO A 17 -13.25 16.52 -0.82
N SER A 18 -14.05 15.89 -1.68
CA SER A 18 -13.80 14.52 -2.11
C SER A 18 -12.39 14.45 -2.73
N ARG A 19 -11.61 13.46 -2.30
CA ARG A 19 -10.25 13.22 -2.80
C ARG A 19 -10.20 11.90 -3.53
N ILE A 20 -9.39 11.86 -4.58
CA ILE A 20 -9.02 10.63 -5.27
C ILE A 20 -7.76 10.11 -4.56
N PHE A 21 -7.81 8.87 -4.10
CA PHE A 21 -6.67 8.20 -3.48
C PHE A 21 -5.76 7.58 -4.55
N PRO A 22 -4.48 7.32 -4.23
CA PRO A 22 -3.56 6.78 -5.21
C PRO A 22 -4.02 5.38 -5.65
N SER A 23 -3.81 5.08 -6.93
CA SER A 23 -4.04 3.73 -7.46
C SER A 23 -2.93 2.78 -6.99
N SER A 24 -3.27 1.53 -6.72
CA SER A 24 -2.32 0.46 -6.44
C SER A 24 -1.48 0.03 -7.66
N ASN A 25 -1.79 0.59 -8.84
CA ASN A 25 -1.16 0.29 -10.14
C ASN A 25 -0.38 1.49 -10.72
N LEU A 26 0.02 2.46 -9.90
CA LEU A 26 0.89 3.54 -10.36
C LEU A 26 2.31 3.01 -10.63
N ASP A 27 2.95 3.58 -11.65
CA ASP A 27 4.39 3.47 -11.88
C ASP A 27 5.16 4.40 -10.93
N THR A 28 6.50 4.40 -11.01
CA THR A 28 7.35 5.21 -10.12
C THR A 28 7.05 6.71 -10.28
N ALA A 29 6.90 7.16 -11.52
CA ALA A 29 6.66 8.56 -11.84
C ALA A 29 5.28 9.02 -11.34
N GLY A 30 4.25 8.20 -11.54
CA GLY A 30 2.89 8.45 -11.09
C GLY A 30 2.78 8.47 -9.56
N LEU A 31 3.48 7.58 -8.87
CA LEU A 31 3.57 7.59 -7.41
C LEU A 31 4.18 8.89 -6.89
N ILE A 32 5.37 9.25 -7.36
CA ILE A 32 6.07 10.49 -6.95
C ILE A 32 5.23 11.73 -7.31
N HIS A 33 4.64 11.75 -8.51
CA HIS A 33 3.79 12.86 -8.94
C HIS A 33 2.57 13.03 -8.02
N PHE A 34 1.88 11.93 -7.70
CA PHE A 34 0.71 11.98 -6.82
C PHE A 34 1.05 12.56 -5.45
N PHE A 35 2.10 12.05 -4.80
CA PHE A 35 2.48 12.53 -3.46
C PHE A 35 3.02 13.97 -3.46
N SER A 36 3.72 14.36 -4.54
CA SER A 36 4.13 15.75 -4.73
C SER A 36 2.93 16.70 -4.86
N GLN A 37 1.91 16.34 -5.64
CA GLN A 37 0.74 17.19 -5.86
C GLN A 37 -0.20 17.25 -4.63
N GLU A 38 -0.45 16.12 -3.98
CA GLU A 38 -1.42 16.05 -2.89
C GLU A 38 -0.84 16.46 -1.53
N PHE A 39 0.45 16.20 -1.30
CA PHE A 39 1.08 16.39 0.01
C PHE A 39 2.33 17.28 0.00
N GLY A 40 2.84 17.65 -1.18
CA GLY A 40 4.08 18.43 -1.29
C GLY A 40 5.34 17.63 -0.97
N PHE A 41 5.25 16.29 -0.95
CA PHE A 41 6.39 15.43 -0.66
C PHE A 41 7.37 15.41 -1.82
N ASP A 42 8.66 15.37 -1.49
CA ASP A 42 9.69 15.01 -2.45
C ASP A 42 9.75 13.48 -2.66
N ALA A 43 10.68 13.03 -3.51
CA ALA A 43 10.82 11.60 -3.79
C ALA A 43 11.26 10.80 -2.56
N GLU A 44 12.13 11.34 -1.71
CA GLU A 44 12.62 10.66 -0.51
C GLU A 44 11.49 10.49 0.51
N GLU A 45 10.71 11.55 0.75
CA GLU A 45 9.53 11.53 1.62
C GLU A 45 8.45 10.58 1.09
N THR A 46 8.25 10.53 -0.22
CA THR A 46 7.32 9.60 -0.88
C THR A 46 7.73 8.14 -0.64
N ILE A 47 9.02 7.80 -0.81
CA ILE A 47 9.49 6.45 -0.53
C ILE A 47 9.44 6.13 0.97
N ALA A 48 9.74 7.10 1.83
CA ALA A 48 9.67 6.93 3.27
C ALA A 48 8.24 6.58 3.74
N ILE A 49 7.22 7.26 3.24
CA ILE A 49 5.83 7.00 3.64
C ILE A 49 5.31 5.65 3.12
N MET A 50 5.78 5.17 1.96
CA MET A 50 5.47 3.82 1.47
C MET A 50 5.94 2.73 2.44
N GLY A 51 6.99 2.99 3.23
CA GLY A 51 7.47 2.10 4.29
C GLY A 51 6.43 1.79 5.38
N ALA A 52 5.35 2.58 5.48
CA ALA A 52 4.23 2.28 6.38
C ALA A 52 3.58 0.92 6.10
N HIS A 53 3.72 0.38 4.87
CA HIS A 53 3.28 -0.97 4.52
C HIS A 53 3.98 -2.07 5.30
N THR A 54 5.06 -1.79 6.03
CA THR A 54 5.71 -2.79 6.91
C THR A 54 4.74 -3.37 7.95
N ILE A 55 3.73 -2.59 8.35
CA ILE A 55 2.67 -3.00 9.27
C ILE A 55 1.32 -3.19 8.56
N GLY A 56 0.51 -4.10 9.09
CA GLY A 56 -0.84 -4.35 8.63
C GLY A 56 -0.94 -5.30 7.44
N VAL A 57 -2.17 -5.42 6.93
CA VAL A 57 -2.54 -6.42 5.92
C VAL A 57 -3.52 -5.84 4.92
N LEU A 58 -3.69 -6.55 3.80
CA LEU A 58 -4.68 -6.27 2.78
C LEU A 58 -5.85 -7.24 2.92
N ASN A 59 -7.07 -6.74 2.75
CA ASN A 59 -8.27 -7.57 2.77
C ASN A 59 -8.98 -7.53 1.41
N ARG A 60 -9.23 -8.72 0.85
CA ARG A 60 -9.87 -8.89 -0.45
C ARG A 60 -11.22 -8.16 -0.56
N ARG A 61 -12.01 -8.12 0.52
CA ARG A 61 -13.32 -7.44 0.54
C ARG A 61 -13.23 -5.91 0.58
N ASN A 62 -12.07 -5.36 0.95
CA ASN A 62 -11.87 -3.91 1.02
C ASN A 62 -11.22 -3.36 -0.26
N SER A 63 -10.25 -4.08 -0.82
CA SER A 63 -9.42 -3.58 -1.93
C SER A 63 -9.29 -4.53 -3.12
N GLY A 64 -9.78 -5.77 -3.02
CA GLY A 64 -9.61 -6.82 -4.03
C GLY A 64 -8.26 -7.54 -4.00
N PHE A 65 -7.33 -7.10 -3.14
CA PHE A 65 -6.04 -7.77 -2.92
C PHE A 65 -6.14 -8.78 -1.78
N ASP A 66 -5.67 -10.01 -2.01
CA ASP A 66 -5.75 -11.10 -1.03
C ASP A 66 -4.39 -11.29 -0.36
N GLY A 67 -4.17 -10.57 0.75
CA GLY A 67 -2.90 -10.55 1.47
C GLY A 67 -3.06 -10.66 2.97
N PRO A 68 -3.56 -11.79 3.51
CA PRO A 68 -3.69 -11.99 4.95
C PRO A 68 -2.34 -11.99 5.69
N GLY A 69 -1.22 -12.19 4.97
CA GLY A 69 0.14 -12.08 5.50
C GLY A 69 0.66 -10.65 5.59
N GLY A 70 0.09 -9.69 4.85
CA GLY A 70 0.63 -8.32 4.73
C GLY A 70 1.84 -8.24 3.81
N TRP A 71 2.64 -7.18 3.93
CA TRP A 71 3.85 -6.97 3.12
C TRP A 71 5.11 -7.57 3.75
N THR A 72 5.06 -7.90 5.05
CA THR A 72 6.19 -8.45 5.80
C THR A 72 5.73 -9.64 6.66
N PRO A 73 6.64 -10.58 6.99
CA PRO A 73 6.29 -11.71 7.86
C PRO A 73 5.85 -11.31 9.28
N ASN A 74 6.27 -10.15 9.78
CA ASN A 74 5.86 -9.61 11.09
C ASN A 74 5.18 -8.26 10.94
N ASN A 75 3.94 -8.30 10.46
CA ASN A 75 3.10 -7.13 10.17
C ASN A 75 2.61 -6.34 11.40
N PHE A 76 3.12 -6.63 12.60
CA PHE A 76 2.87 -5.85 13.83
C PHE A 76 4.08 -5.01 14.25
N LEU A 77 5.23 -5.17 13.60
CA LEU A 77 6.45 -4.47 13.92
C LEU A 77 6.69 -3.34 12.93
N LEU A 78 6.83 -2.11 13.44
CA LEU A 78 7.26 -0.98 12.64
C LEU A 78 8.79 -0.99 12.54
N ASP A 79 9.30 -1.49 11.41
CA ASP A 79 10.72 -1.53 11.06
C ASP A 79 10.91 -1.31 9.54
N ASN A 80 12.12 -1.55 9.02
CA ASN A 80 12.42 -1.45 7.58
C ASN A 80 12.19 -2.76 6.81
N GLY A 81 11.44 -3.71 7.37
CA GLY A 81 11.17 -5.03 6.80
C GLY A 81 10.54 -4.97 5.41
N TYR A 82 9.67 -3.98 5.16
CA TYR A 82 9.10 -3.70 3.84
C TYR A 82 10.19 -3.51 2.78
N PHE A 83 11.13 -2.59 3.01
CA PHE A 83 12.21 -2.29 2.05
C PHE A 83 13.15 -3.48 1.87
N ASN A 84 13.48 -4.18 2.97
CA ASN A 84 14.31 -5.38 2.93
C ASN A 84 13.66 -6.48 2.07
N GLY A 85 12.34 -6.71 2.24
CA GLY A 85 11.57 -7.66 1.45
C GLY A 85 11.49 -7.26 -0.02
N LEU A 86 11.34 -5.96 -0.30
CA LEU A 86 11.26 -5.43 -1.65
C LEU A 86 12.51 -5.71 -2.48
N ILE A 87 13.72 -5.51 -1.92
CA ILE A 87 14.99 -5.63 -2.68
C ILE A 87 15.63 -7.03 -2.64
N ASN A 88 15.37 -7.82 -1.59
CA ASN A 88 16.10 -9.08 -1.35
C ASN A 88 15.28 -10.35 -1.65
N GLN A 89 14.04 -10.23 -2.11
CA GLN A 89 13.15 -11.38 -2.34
C GLN A 89 12.74 -11.55 -3.80
N LYS A 90 12.29 -12.77 -4.12
CA LYS A 90 11.73 -13.09 -5.43
C LYS A 90 10.22 -13.01 -5.40
N TRP A 91 9.68 -12.21 -6.29
CA TRP A 91 8.25 -11.92 -6.38
C TRP A 91 7.67 -12.52 -7.66
N ASN A 92 6.51 -13.15 -7.56
CA ASN A 92 5.78 -13.72 -8.69
C ASN A 92 4.42 -13.05 -8.79
N GLN A 93 4.10 -12.54 -9.97
CA GLN A 93 2.79 -11.94 -10.19
C GLN A 93 1.71 -13.02 -10.24
N LYS A 94 0.60 -12.76 -9.57
CA LYS A 94 -0.56 -13.64 -9.49
C LYS A 94 -1.83 -12.81 -9.54
N ARG A 95 -2.89 -13.43 -10.07
CA ARG A 95 -4.23 -12.86 -10.08
C ARG A 95 -4.99 -13.21 -8.80
N SER A 96 -5.41 -12.21 -8.05
CA SER A 96 -6.47 -12.30 -7.04
C SER A 96 -7.83 -12.32 -7.75
N LYS A 97 -8.56 -13.43 -7.62
CA LYS A 97 -9.87 -13.62 -8.25
C LYS A 97 -10.95 -13.10 -7.32
N ASN A 98 -11.78 -12.18 -7.81
CA ASN A 98 -12.82 -11.48 -7.06
C ASN A 98 -14.21 -11.69 -7.65
N GLY A 99 -14.41 -12.69 -8.52
CA GLY A 99 -15.71 -12.99 -9.13
C GLY A 99 -16.84 -13.33 -8.14
N ASP A 100 -16.50 -13.63 -6.88
CA ASP A 100 -17.44 -13.82 -5.77
C ASP A 100 -17.83 -12.51 -5.06
N LEU A 101 -17.15 -11.39 -5.35
CA LEU A 101 -17.38 -10.08 -4.73
C LEU A 101 -18.16 -9.16 -5.68
N SER A 102 -19.12 -8.41 -5.15
CA SER A 102 -19.81 -7.37 -5.92
C SER A 102 -18.91 -6.14 -6.03
N ASN A 103 -18.84 -5.56 -7.23
CA ASN A 103 -18.17 -4.28 -7.52
C ASN A 103 -16.66 -4.22 -7.24
N ILE A 104 -15.99 -5.37 -7.10
CA ILE A 104 -14.54 -5.45 -6.97
C ILE A 104 -14.02 -6.34 -8.09
N SER A 105 -13.29 -5.75 -9.05
CA SER A 105 -12.67 -6.49 -10.13
C SER A 105 -11.53 -7.38 -9.63
N ASP A 106 -11.17 -8.41 -10.39
CA ASP A 106 -9.91 -9.13 -10.20
C ASP A 106 -8.73 -8.15 -10.11
N GLN A 107 -7.76 -8.48 -9.26
CA GLN A 107 -6.53 -7.69 -9.08
C GLN A 107 -5.30 -8.52 -9.44
N PHE A 108 -4.23 -7.86 -9.86
CA PHE A 108 -2.90 -8.48 -9.96
C PHE A 108 -2.05 -8.02 -8.79
N GLN A 109 -1.49 -8.99 -8.08
CA GLN A 109 -0.60 -8.78 -6.95
C GLN A 109 0.66 -9.60 -7.12
N TRP A 110 1.68 -9.26 -6.36
CA TRP A 110 2.92 -10.01 -6.32
C TRP A 110 2.97 -10.81 -5.04
N GLU A 111 3.21 -12.10 -5.14
CA GLU A 111 3.40 -12.97 -3.98
C GLU A 111 4.86 -13.42 -3.94
N ARG A 112 5.43 -13.45 -2.73
CA ARG A 112 6.78 -13.98 -2.56
C ARG A 112 6.80 -15.45 -2.96
N GLY A 113 7.82 -15.86 -3.71
CA GLY A 113 8.07 -17.28 -3.98
C GLY A 113 8.13 -18.06 -2.67
N LYS A 114 7.59 -19.29 -2.62
CA LYS A 114 7.55 -20.11 -1.40
C LYS A 114 8.96 -20.50 -0.93
N ASP A 115 9.67 -19.59 -0.28
CA ASP A 115 10.93 -19.85 0.41
C ASP A 115 10.69 -20.52 1.78
N GLY A 116 9.43 -20.75 2.15
CA GLY A 116 9.00 -21.51 3.32
C GLY A 116 7.47 -21.69 3.36
N PRO A 117 6.95 -22.61 4.20
CA PRO A 117 5.52 -22.98 4.23
C PRO A 117 4.57 -21.88 4.75
N ASN A 118 5.09 -20.75 5.26
CA ASN A 118 4.29 -19.75 6.00
C ASN A 118 4.48 -18.30 5.53
N ASP A 119 5.30 -18.03 4.50
CA ASP A 119 5.42 -16.65 4.00
C ASP A 119 4.37 -16.38 2.92
N ASN A 120 3.33 -15.65 3.32
CA ASN A 120 2.24 -15.19 2.46
C ASN A 120 2.33 -13.67 2.25
N SER A 121 3.55 -13.11 2.26
CA SER A 121 3.76 -11.70 2.00
C SER A 121 3.38 -11.34 0.58
N ILE A 122 2.81 -10.15 0.40
CA ILE A 122 2.39 -9.65 -0.90
C ILE A 122 2.91 -8.23 -1.15
N LEU A 123 3.05 -7.88 -2.43
CA LEU A 123 3.25 -6.51 -2.89
C LEU A 123 2.16 -6.13 -3.90
N LEU A 124 1.85 -4.84 -3.96
CA LEU A 124 1.08 -4.23 -5.03
C LEU A 124 2.01 -3.81 -6.19
N ASN A 125 1.45 -3.48 -7.35
CA ASN A 125 2.25 -2.97 -8.47
C ASN A 125 3.00 -1.69 -8.07
N VAL A 126 2.33 -0.77 -7.37
CA VAL A 126 2.95 0.48 -6.89
C VAL A 126 4.11 0.25 -5.90
N ASP A 127 4.14 -0.87 -5.17
CA ASP A 127 5.27 -1.20 -4.31
C ASP A 127 6.47 -1.65 -5.15
N VAL A 128 6.23 -2.52 -6.14
CA VAL A 128 7.27 -3.01 -7.06
C VAL A 128 7.84 -1.86 -7.91
N ALA A 129 6.99 -0.90 -8.26
CA ALA A 129 7.34 0.32 -8.99
C ALA A 129 8.48 1.12 -8.32
N ILE A 130 8.70 0.98 -7.01
CA ILE A 130 9.78 1.68 -6.30
C ILE A 130 11.16 1.20 -6.74
N VAL A 131 11.29 -0.08 -7.13
CA VAL A 131 12.58 -0.71 -7.45
C VAL A 131 12.67 -1.22 -8.89
N ASN A 132 11.54 -1.32 -9.59
CA ASN A 132 11.47 -1.65 -11.00
C ASN A 132 10.45 -0.73 -11.68
N ASP A 133 10.85 -0.02 -12.72
CA ASP A 133 9.90 0.74 -13.53
C ASP A 133 9.07 -0.24 -14.37
N ILE A 134 7.75 -0.34 -14.10
CA ILE A 134 6.85 -1.37 -14.65
C ILE A 134 5.53 -0.78 -15.15
#